data_AF-A0A076HQS7-F1
#
_entry.id   AF-A0A076HQS7-F1
#
_cell.length_a   1.000
_cell.length_b   1.000
_cell.length_c   1.000
_cell.angle_alpha   90.00
_cell.angle_beta   90.00
_cell.angle_gamma   90.00
#
_symmetry.space_group_name_H-M   'P 1'
#
loop_
_entity.id
_entity.type
_entity.pdbx_description
1 polymer ?
#
loop_
_entity_poly.entity_id
_entity_poly.type
_entity_poly.pdbx_seq_one_letter_code
_entity_poly.pdbx_strand_id
1 'polypeptide(L)'
;MRFLFLLQIGLAFLLYIGCGPATAQLSSGAPVVISLQTELLNLSVPGVYVEQVIDARPTAGPLGLVVRGLNSTLREVDLQQGLVPELAGLLHNRLPAGGARPVVLRILSVGVAEAPVGNFRVQMAAELSAEWYARQPDSTYYLLCRTSRTTQHISSAEPKNSHMANLGALLEASLQQMAGVDWAAQQAANPRCEAAALRRRLPTQTYPIQSEERLRPGVYNNFFEFRYNAPGRPGNVQADARAYQTAEWQGLRAVSPFMLTPEGQHVAVEQAWGFCDGQQLYIRFGADYYLLEKRGTAFLFFAPALYNNNNTLLFNGGPPKHAYSLNLFSGLTTNYAGPSGLISLNKEGLVTHLMVYRRRQKNAPPLPVQLNGQAAGELREGDYLSLPWHDGNQPVRLCVGTEACLELTPSFSEANYIEYQPGAPASLQLVPAREGKTQVTRMAGR
;
A
#
# COMPACT_ATOMS: atom_id res chain seq x y z
N MET A 1 53.80 18.19 -76.04
CA MET A 1 54.30 19.55 -75.74
C MET A 1 53.25 20.21 -74.84
N ARG A 2 53.37 20.50 -73.54
CA ARG A 2 54.40 20.51 -72.47
C ARG A 2 53.66 20.05 -71.19
N PHE A 3 54.12 19.02 -70.49
CA PHE A 3 54.92 19.04 -69.26
C PHE A 3 54.28 19.66 -67.99
N LEU A 4 54.10 18.76 -67.00
CA LEU A 4 54.05 18.87 -65.52
C LEU A 4 54.26 20.27 -64.88
N PHE A 5 53.52 20.53 -63.78
CA PHE A 5 54.12 20.69 -62.44
C PHE A 5 53.08 20.59 -61.31
N LEU A 6 53.51 19.94 -60.22
CA LEU A 6 52.82 19.67 -58.95
C LEU A 6 52.41 20.93 -58.16
N LEU A 7 51.33 20.84 -57.38
CA LEU A 7 51.36 21.35 -56.00
C LEU A 7 50.39 20.59 -55.07
N GLN A 8 50.98 19.95 -54.07
CA GLN A 8 50.34 19.29 -52.93
C GLN A 8 49.69 20.32 -52.00
N ILE A 9 48.43 20.12 -51.65
CA ILE A 9 47.80 20.57 -50.39
C ILE A 9 46.83 19.42 -50.04
N GLY A 10 47.12 18.53 -49.09
CA GLY A 10 47.24 18.85 -47.68
C GLY A 10 46.06 18.19 -46.96
N LEU A 11 46.09 16.85 -46.95
CA LEU A 11 45.17 15.93 -46.29
C LEU A 11 45.36 16.01 -44.77
N ALA A 12 44.43 16.60 -44.01
CA ALA A 12 44.29 16.40 -42.56
C ALA A 12 42.98 16.99 -42.02
N PHE A 13 41.85 16.34 -42.26
CA PHE A 13 40.67 16.49 -41.40
C PHE A 13 40.49 15.16 -40.66
N LEU A 14 41.16 15.07 -39.51
CA LEU A 14 40.91 14.04 -38.50
C LEU A 14 39.48 14.21 -37.98
N LEU A 15 38.54 13.46 -38.55
CA LEU A 15 37.29 13.12 -37.89
C LEU A 15 37.62 12.22 -36.70
N TYR A 16 37.95 12.85 -35.57
CA TYR A 16 37.97 12.22 -34.26
C TYR A 16 36.52 11.89 -33.90
N ILE A 17 35.96 10.84 -34.50
CA ILE A 17 34.77 10.15 -34.00
C ILE A 17 35.27 9.42 -32.75
N GLY A 18 35.37 10.16 -31.65
CA GLY A 18 35.49 9.59 -30.32
C GLY A 18 34.20 8.84 -30.04
N CYS A 19 34.13 7.59 -30.47
CA CYS A 19 33.33 6.57 -29.81
C CYS A 19 33.90 6.41 -28.39
N GLY A 20 33.62 7.40 -27.53
CA GLY A 20 33.69 7.18 -26.10
C GLY A 20 32.82 5.96 -25.81
N PRO A 21 33.28 4.99 -25.01
CA PRO A 21 32.43 3.88 -24.63
C PRO A 21 31.20 4.50 -23.98
N ALA A 22 30.06 4.39 -24.66
CA ALA A 22 28.77 4.58 -24.05
C ALA A 22 28.63 3.44 -23.04
N THR A 23 29.29 3.57 -21.91
CA THR A 23 28.92 2.88 -20.69
C THR A 23 27.54 3.40 -20.38
N ALA A 24 26.54 2.76 -20.99
CA ALA A 24 25.20 2.70 -20.45
C ALA A 24 25.39 2.10 -19.05
N GLN A 25 25.69 2.97 -18.09
CA GLN A 25 25.56 2.67 -16.69
C GLN A 25 24.06 2.49 -16.49
N LEU A 26 23.61 1.26 -16.79
CA LEU A 26 22.44 0.66 -16.19
C LEU A 26 22.65 0.84 -14.69
N SER A 27 22.20 1.97 -14.14
CA SER A 27 22.35 2.26 -12.73
C SER A 27 21.48 1.26 -11.99
N SER A 28 22.15 0.20 -11.57
CA SER A 28 21.67 -0.92 -10.80
C SER A 28 21.06 -0.40 -9.50
N GLY A 29 19.75 -0.59 -9.33
CA GLY A 29 19.09 -0.66 -8.02
C GLY A 29 19.11 0.57 -7.10
N ALA A 30 19.79 1.67 -7.42
CA ALA A 30 19.87 2.82 -6.52
C ALA A 30 18.47 3.39 -6.19
N PRO A 31 18.20 3.75 -4.93
CA PRO A 31 16.93 4.31 -4.50
C PRO A 31 16.69 5.69 -5.14
N VAL A 32 15.43 6.05 -5.28
CA VAL A 32 15.00 7.39 -5.69
C VAL A 32 15.02 8.28 -4.46
N VAL A 33 15.96 9.22 -4.41
CA VAL A 33 16.08 10.17 -3.30
C VAL A 33 15.23 11.42 -3.58
N ILE A 34 14.39 11.79 -2.61
CA ILE A 34 13.59 13.01 -2.58
C ILE A 34 13.90 13.84 -1.32
N SER A 35 13.52 15.13 -1.31
CA SER A 35 13.65 16.00 -0.14
C SER A 35 12.37 16.79 0.08
N LEU A 36 11.94 16.91 1.33
CA LEU A 36 10.74 17.67 1.70
C LEU A 36 11.08 19.13 2.05
N GLN A 37 12.37 19.49 2.17
CA GLN A 37 12.79 20.83 2.60
C GLN A 37 12.35 21.95 1.66
N THR A 38 12.16 21.66 0.37
CA THR A 38 11.73 22.63 -0.63
C THR A 38 10.22 22.78 -0.72
N GLU A 39 9.44 21.94 -0.04
CA GLU A 39 7.99 21.98 -0.12
C GLU A 39 7.43 23.26 0.52
N LEU A 40 6.41 23.81 -0.14
CA LEU A 40 5.66 24.94 0.35
C LEU A 40 4.43 24.40 1.09
N LEU A 41 4.36 24.62 2.40
CA LEU A 41 3.16 24.34 3.18
C LEU A 41 2.34 25.64 3.27
N ASN A 42 1.10 25.62 2.81
CA ASN A 42 0.20 26.77 2.88
C ASN A 42 -0.55 26.76 4.22
N LEU A 43 0.16 27.12 5.29
CA LEU A 43 -0.35 27.01 6.65
C LEU A 43 -0.99 28.31 7.13
N SER A 44 -2.28 28.23 7.45
CA SER A 44 -3.01 29.23 8.23
C SER A 44 -3.21 28.75 9.68
N VAL A 45 -2.19 28.09 10.26
CA VAL A 45 -2.28 27.53 11.62
C VAL A 45 -1.56 28.45 12.61
N PRO A 46 -2.27 29.38 13.27
CA PRO A 46 -1.65 30.26 14.25
C PRO A 46 -1.29 29.49 15.53
N GLY A 47 -0.15 29.84 16.13
CA GLY A 47 0.09 29.62 17.56
C GLY A 47 0.60 28.25 17.98
N VAL A 48 1.14 27.43 17.08
CA VAL A 48 1.82 26.15 17.41
C VAL A 48 3.18 26.04 16.71
N TYR A 49 4.12 25.36 17.35
CA TYR A 49 5.38 24.95 16.73
C TYR A 49 5.67 23.49 17.04
N VAL A 50 6.34 22.80 16.13
CA VAL A 50 6.70 21.39 16.32
C VAL A 50 8.04 21.33 17.03
N GLU A 51 8.01 20.98 18.32
CA GLU A 51 9.21 20.85 19.17
C GLU A 51 10.00 19.59 18.81
N GLN A 52 9.31 18.49 18.51
CA GLN A 52 9.92 17.22 18.18
C GLN A 52 9.11 16.46 17.14
N VAL A 53 9.83 15.85 16.18
CA VAL A 53 9.29 14.82 15.29
C VAL A 53 9.82 13.46 15.78
N ILE A 54 8.92 12.49 15.91
CA ILE A 54 9.23 11.12 16.32
C ILE A 54 8.80 10.17 15.20
N ASP A 55 9.74 9.39 14.69
CA ASP A 55 9.41 8.25 13.82
C ASP A 55 9.04 7.05 14.69
N ALA A 56 7.74 6.80 14.82
CA ALA A 56 7.18 5.67 15.55
C ALA A 56 6.63 4.60 14.60
N ARG A 57 6.98 4.66 13.31
CA ARG A 57 6.68 3.60 12.36
C ARG A 57 7.21 2.27 12.90
N PRO A 58 6.51 1.14 12.68
CA PRO A 58 7.03 -0.17 13.03
C PRO A 58 8.42 -0.42 12.41
N THR A 59 8.59 0.01 11.15
CA THR A 59 9.87 -0.03 10.43
C THR A 59 10.35 1.36 10.05
N ALA A 60 11.66 1.61 10.21
CA ALA A 60 12.32 2.84 9.77
C ALA A 60 12.78 2.76 8.30
N GLY A 61 12.08 1.99 7.47
CA GLY A 61 12.46 1.68 6.09
C GLY A 61 12.23 2.84 5.09
N PRO A 62 12.44 2.55 3.79
CA PRO A 62 12.15 3.50 2.72
C PRO A 62 10.68 3.94 2.78
N LEU A 63 10.38 5.09 2.17
CA LEU A 63 9.02 5.61 2.09
C LEU A 63 8.10 4.75 1.22
N GLY A 64 8.64 3.93 0.33
CA GLY A 64 7.84 3.04 -0.51
C GLY A 64 8.54 2.71 -1.82
N LEU A 65 7.76 2.32 -2.84
CA LEU A 65 8.28 1.89 -4.13
C LEU A 65 7.71 2.74 -5.26
N VAL A 66 8.57 3.09 -6.21
CA VAL A 66 8.24 3.84 -7.41
C VAL A 66 8.63 3.10 -8.68
N VAL A 67 7.89 3.32 -9.76
CA VAL A 67 8.08 2.65 -11.04
C VAL A 67 9.03 3.50 -11.91
N ARG A 68 10.12 2.91 -12.40
CA ARG A 68 11.13 3.63 -13.21
C ARG A 68 11.52 2.85 -14.46
N GLY A 69 11.75 3.61 -15.53
CA GLY A 69 12.19 3.08 -16.83
C GLY A 69 11.09 2.36 -17.62
N LEU A 70 11.40 1.98 -18.86
CA LEU A 70 10.48 1.31 -19.79
C LEU A 70 10.03 -0.07 -19.31
N ASN A 71 10.83 -0.72 -18.46
CA ASN A 71 10.55 -2.05 -17.91
C ASN A 71 9.76 -1.99 -16.60
N SER A 72 9.27 -0.81 -16.20
CA SER A 72 8.52 -0.61 -14.96
C SER A 72 9.23 -1.16 -13.73
N THR A 73 10.56 -0.96 -13.64
CA THR A 73 11.35 -1.47 -12.52
C THR A 73 10.99 -0.71 -11.25
N LEU A 74 10.66 -1.45 -10.18
CA LEU A 74 10.40 -0.88 -8.87
C LEU A 74 11.70 -0.42 -8.23
N ARG A 75 11.70 0.78 -7.65
CA ARG A 75 12.80 1.34 -6.88
C ARG A 75 12.31 1.88 -5.55
N GLU A 76 13.08 1.69 -4.49
CA GLU A 76 12.79 2.27 -3.19
C GLU A 76 12.85 3.80 -3.26
N VAL A 77 12.00 4.48 -2.48
CA VAL A 77 12.04 5.93 -2.31
C VAL A 77 12.59 6.24 -0.93
N ASP A 78 13.66 7.04 -0.90
CA ASP A 78 14.27 7.50 0.33
C ASP A 78 14.23 9.02 0.45
N LEU A 79 14.32 9.47 1.70
CA LEU A 79 14.48 10.87 2.04
C LEU A 79 15.96 11.21 2.17
N GLN A 80 16.37 12.33 1.58
CA GLN A 80 17.77 12.73 1.50
C GLN A 80 18.48 12.75 2.87
N GLN A 81 17.81 13.24 3.92
CA GLN A 81 18.34 13.27 5.29
C GLN A 81 17.64 12.28 6.24
N GLY A 82 16.83 11.36 5.70
CA GLY A 82 15.93 10.52 6.49
C GLY A 82 14.68 11.26 6.98
N LEU A 83 13.71 10.52 7.52
CA LEU A 83 12.38 11.05 7.82
C LEU A 83 12.35 12.17 8.87
N VAL A 84 12.99 11.93 10.01
CA VAL A 84 12.93 12.87 11.14
C VAL A 84 13.59 14.22 10.79
N PRO A 85 14.83 14.27 10.25
CA PRO A 85 15.46 15.54 9.92
C PRO A 85 14.75 16.32 8.82
N GLU A 86 14.24 15.65 7.78
CA GLU A 86 13.48 16.30 6.69
C GLU A 86 12.19 16.96 7.21
N LEU A 87 11.39 16.23 7.98
CA LEU A 87 10.14 16.77 8.55
C LEU A 87 10.42 17.86 9.58
N ALA A 88 11.41 17.65 10.47
CA ALA A 88 11.77 18.66 11.47
C ALA A 88 12.26 19.95 10.80
N GLY A 89 13.12 19.85 9.78
CA GLY A 89 13.60 21.00 9.01
C GLY A 89 12.48 21.74 8.30
N LEU A 90 11.60 21.01 7.59
CA LEU A 90 10.43 21.58 6.92
C LEU A 90 9.53 22.31 7.93
N LEU A 91 9.19 21.67 9.05
CA LEU A 91 8.27 22.23 10.05
C LEU A 91 8.88 23.41 10.80
N HIS A 92 10.17 23.36 11.15
CA HIS A 92 10.85 24.47 11.82
C HIS A 92 10.87 25.74 10.96
N ASN A 93 11.10 25.59 9.65
CA ASN A 93 11.11 26.70 8.70
C ASN A 93 9.71 27.33 8.51
N ARG A 94 8.64 26.57 8.76
CA ARG A 94 7.25 27.00 8.50
C ARG A 94 6.47 27.38 9.75
N LEU A 95 6.86 26.87 10.91
CA LEU A 95 6.17 27.03 12.20
C LEU A 95 7.20 27.48 13.26
N PRO A 96 7.64 28.76 13.23
CA PRO A 96 8.61 29.26 14.19
C PRO A 96 8.04 29.32 15.61
N ALA A 97 8.90 29.14 16.61
CA ALA A 97 8.49 29.03 18.01
C ALA A 97 7.94 30.33 18.66
N GLY A 98 8.00 31.48 17.99
CA GLY A 98 7.80 32.83 18.58
C GLY A 98 6.46 33.04 19.31
N GLY A 99 6.38 32.62 20.58
CA GLY A 99 5.17 32.63 21.39
C GLY A 99 4.18 31.49 21.09
N ALA A 100 4.55 30.57 20.19
CA ALA A 100 3.73 29.44 19.80
C ALA A 100 3.78 28.31 20.83
N ARG A 101 2.71 27.51 20.92
CA ARG A 101 2.63 26.37 21.84
C ARG A 101 3.42 25.16 21.27
N PRO A 102 4.21 24.46 22.09
CA PRO A 102 4.93 23.28 21.64
C PRO A 102 3.99 22.10 21.39
N VAL A 103 4.17 21.44 20.25
CA VAL A 103 3.58 20.13 19.96
C VAL A 103 4.65 19.13 19.54
N VAL A 104 4.38 17.85 19.77
CA VAL A 104 5.18 16.73 19.28
C VAL A 104 4.41 16.01 18.18
N LEU A 105 5.05 15.82 17.03
CA LEU A 105 4.54 15.07 15.91
C LEU A 105 5.09 13.64 15.96
N ARG A 106 4.21 12.66 16.17
CA ARG A 106 4.57 11.23 16.16
C ARG A 106 4.05 10.57 14.88
N ILE A 107 4.95 10.17 14.00
CA ILE A 107 4.63 9.53 12.72
C ILE A 107 4.38 8.04 12.94
N LEU A 108 3.19 7.58 12.55
CA LEU A 108 2.78 6.17 12.62
C LEU A 108 2.92 5.46 11.27
N SER A 109 2.63 6.17 10.18
CA SER A 109 2.86 5.72 8.80
C SER A 109 3.15 6.93 7.92
N VAL A 110 4.07 6.77 6.98
CA VAL A 110 4.29 7.74 5.90
C VAL A 110 4.85 6.97 4.72
N GLY A 111 4.33 7.25 3.53
CA GLY A 111 4.88 6.61 2.36
C GLY A 111 4.31 7.07 1.04
N VAL A 112 4.96 6.62 -0.03
CA VAL A 112 4.60 6.90 -1.42
C VAL A 112 4.68 5.64 -2.27
N ALA A 113 3.67 5.41 -3.10
CA ALA A 113 3.59 4.27 -4.01
C ALA A 113 3.32 4.74 -5.43
N GLU A 114 3.86 3.99 -6.40
CA GLU A 114 3.45 4.09 -7.79
C GLU A 114 2.97 2.75 -8.31
N ALA A 115 1.85 2.73 -9.03
CA ALA A 115 1.38 1.58 -9.78
C ALA A 115 1.29 1.95 -11.27
N PRO A 116 1.81 1.11 -12.19
CA PRO A 116 1.66 1.38 -13.62
C PRO A 116 0.18 1.24 -14.01
N VAL A 117 -0.33 2.23 -14.76
CA VAL A 117 -1.73 2.29 -15.17
C VAL A 117 -1.81 2.56 -16.68
N GLY A 118 -1.96 1.50 -17.48
CA GLY A 118 -2.00 1.61 -18.94
C GLY A 118 -0.69 2.10 -19.56
N ASN A 119 -0.76 2.59 -20.80
CA ASN A 119 0.43 3.03 -21.54
C ASN A 119 0.91 4.39 -21.03
N PHE A 120 2.08 4.40 -20.38
CA PHE A 120 2.81 5.61 -19.93
C PHE A 120 2.13 6.45 -18.83
N ARG A 121 1.15 5.90 -18.10
CA ARG A 121 0.61 6.58 -16.92
C ARG A 121 0.92 5.79 -15.67
N VAL A 122 1.00 6.51 -14.57
CA VAL A 122 1.30 5.95 -13.26
C VAL A 122 0.26 6.49 -12.28
N GLN A 123 -0.38 5.58 -11.55
CA GLN A 123 -1.12 5.95 -10.35
C GLN A 123 -0.12 6.20 -9.25
N MET A 124 -0.12 7.41 -8.72
CA MET A 124 0.68 7.80 -7.58
C MET A 124 -0.22 7.84 -6.36
N ALA A 125 0.28 7.30 -5.26
CA ALA A 125 -0.40 7.33 -3.98
C ALA A 125 0.58 7.81 -2.92
N ALA A 126 0.07 8.54 -1.93
CA ALA A 126 0.80 8.85 -0.72
C ALA A 126 -0.10 8.67 0.50
N GLU A 127 0.53 8.41 1.64
CA GLU A 127 -0.15 8.29 2.92
C GLU A 127 0.62 9.00 4.04
N LEU A 128 -0.13 9.48 5.02
CA LEU A 128 0.38 10.00 6.27
C LEU A 128 -0.60 9.63 7.39
N SER A 129 -0.08 8.95 8.41
CA SER A 129 -0.78 8.64 9.66
C SER A 129 0.08 9.14 10.80
N ALA A 130 -0.47 10.01 11.64
CA ALA A 130 0.27 10.69 12.69
C ALA A 130 -0.59 11.00 13.92
N GLU A 131 0.08 11.09 15.07
CA GLU A 131 -0.47 11.55 16.34
C GLU A 131 0.20 12.86 16.74
N TRP A 132 -0.62 13.81 17.20
CA TRP A 132 -0.17 15.11 17.71
C TRP A 132 -0.30 15.13 19.22
N TYR A 133 0.77 15.49 19.91
CA TYR A 133 0.81 15.57 21.37
C TYR A 133 1.13 16.98 21.84
N ALA A 134 0.46 17.44 22.90
CA ALA A 134 0.81 18.67 23.60
C ALA A 134 1.67 18.33 24.83
N ARG A 135 2.70 19.14 25.07
CA ARG A 135 3.56 19.05 26.26
C ARG A 135 2.94 19.83 27.42
N GLN A 136 2.95 19.25 28.62
CA GLN A 136 2.52 19.90 29.85
C GLN A 136 3.71 20.47 30.64
N PRO A 137 3.50 21.39 31.61
CA PRO A 137 4.56 21.94 32.44
C PRO A 137 5.35 20.89 33.25
N ASP A 138 4.72 19.77 33.59
CA ASP A 138 5.34 18.62 34.28
C ASP A 138 6.16 17.71 33.35
N SER A 139 6.34 18.10 32.08
CA SER A 139 6.99 17.33 31.02
C SER A 139 6.30 16.02 30.65
N THR A 140 5.04 15.84 31.04
CA THR A 140 4.17 14.81 30.48
C THR A 140 3.50 15.31 29.20
N TYR A 141 2.90 14.38 28.46
CA TYR A 141 2.24 14.64 27.18
C TYR A 141 0.83 14.08 27.19
N TYR A 142 -0.07 14.74 26.47
CA TYR A 142 -1.40 14.21 26.18
C TYR A 142 -1.70 14.31 24.69
N LEU A 143 -2.50 13.39 24.19
CA LEU A 143 -2.89 13.34 22.79
C LEU A 143 -3.85 14.50 22.48
N LEU A 144 -3.54 15.28 21.45
CA LEU A 144 -4.43 16.28 20.88
C LEU A 144 -5.36 15.63 19.84
N CYS A 145 -4.80 14.98 18.84
CA CYS A 145 -5.59 14.29 17.83
C CYS A 145 -4.78 13.24 17.09
N ARG A 146 -5.52 12.38 16.38
CA ARG A 146 -4.97 11.47 15.39
C ARG A 146 -5.39 11.92 14.01
N THR A 147 -4.46 11.87 13.08
CA THR A 147 -4.68 12.21 11.68
C THR A 147 -4.29 11.02 10.83
N SER A 148 -5.13 10.70 9.84
CA SER A 148 -4.81 9.72 8.82
C SER A 148 -5.38 10.24 7.51
N ARG A 149 -4.50 10.40 6.53
CA ARG A 149 -4.84 10.94 5.23
C ARG A 149 -4.10 10.18 4.16
N THR A 150 -4.76 10.04 3.04
CA THR A 150 -4.25 9.38 1.85
C THR A 150 -4.62 10.24 0.65
N THR A 151 -3.77 10.24 -0.36
CA THR A 151 -4.06 10.89 -1.64
C THR A 151 -3.69 9.93 -2.76
N GLN A 152 -4.48 9.94 -3.81
CA GLN A 152 -4.26 9.12 -5.00
C GLN A 152 -4.63 9.92 -6.22
N HIS A 153 -3.76 9.92 -7.22
CA HIS A 153 -4.08 10.50 -8.52
C HIS A 153 -3.24 9.84 -9.61
N ILE A 154 -3.68 9.99 -10.85
CA ILE A 154 -2.97 9.44 -12.01
C ILE A 154 -2.20 10.56 -12.68
N SER A 155 -0.91 10.37 -12.87
CA SER A 155 -0.05 11.29 -13.62
C SER A 155 0.43 10.66 -14.92
N SER A 156 0.51 11.50 -15.96
CA SER A 156 1.22 11.23 -17.22
C SER A 156 2.57 11.94 -17.30
N ALA A 157 2.89 12.79 -16.32
CA ALA A 157 4.15 13.53 -16.23
C ALA A 157 5.14 12.83 -15.28
N GLU A 158 6.40 13.26 -15.29
CA GLU A 158 7.44 12.73 -14.41
C GLU A 158 7.02 12.78 -12.92
N PRO A 159 6.86 11.62 -12.24
CA PRO A 159 6.31 11.53 -10.89
C PRO A 159 7.10 12.20 -9.77
N LYS A 160 8.36 12.59 -10.00
CA LYS A 160 9.31 12.89 -8.92
C LYS A 160 8.83 14.02 -8.02
N ASN A 161 8.32 15.10 -8.61
CA ASN A 161 7.84 16.26 -7.85
C ASN A 161 6.47 16.02 -7.21
N SER A 162 5.67 15.11 -7.78
CA SER A 162 4.33 14.81 -7.27
C SER A 162 4.36 14.12 -5.91
N HIS A 163 5.38 13.31 -5.62
CA HIS A 163 5.50 12.65 -4.30
C HIS A 163 5.75 13.63 -3.17
N MET A 164 6.65 14.60 -3.38
CA MET A 164 6.98 15.61 -2.38
C MET A 164 5.75 16.52 -2.14
N ALA A 165 5.12 16.98 -3.22
CA ALA A 165 3.89 17.77 -3.16
C ALA A 165 2.74 17.01 -2.47
N ASN A 166 2.56 15.72 -2.77
CA ASN A 166 1.54 14.89 -2.10
C ASN A 166 1.81 14.77 -0.61
N LEU A 167 3.03 14.48 -0.19
CA LEU A 167 3.40 14.40 1.23
C LEU A 167 3.24 15.75 1.94
N GLY A 168 3.62 16.84 1.27
CA GLY A 168 3.40 18.20 1.76
C GLY A 168 1.91 18.51 1.99
N ALA A 169 1.05 18.18 1.01
CA ALA A 169 -0.39 18.37 1.13
C ALA A 169 -1.02 17.52 2.25
N LEU A 170 -0.56 16.28 2.43
CA LEU A 170 -1.03 15.42 3.54
C LEU A 170 -0.61 15.97 4.91
N LEU A 171 0.61 16.50 5.02
CA LEU A 171 1.12 17.14 6.23
C LEU A 171 0.36 18.44 6.53
N GLU A 172 0.11 19.26 5.51
CA GLU A 172 -0.71 20.47 5.63
C GLU A 172 -2.12 20.15 6.14
N ALA A 173 -2.80 19.16 5.54
CA ALA A 173 -4.12 18.73 5.98
C ALA A 173 -4.11 18.19 7.43
N SER A 174 -3.04 17.48 7.82
CA SER A 174 -2.84 17.00 9.19
C SER A 174 -2.70 18.16 10.19
N LEU A 175 -1.91 19.18 9.85
CA LEU A 175 -1.73 20.40 10.64
C LEU A 175 -3.02 21.20 10.76
N GLN A 176 -3.76 21.37 9.67
CA GLN A 176 -5.06 22.05 9.68
C GLN A 176 -6.08 21.32 10.57
N GLN A 177 -6.11 19.98 10.54
CA GLN A 177 -6.97 19.21 11.45
C GLN A 177 -6.56 19.42 12.92
N MET A 178 -5.26 19.42 13.22
CA MET A 178 -4.75 19.66 14.58
C MET A 178 -5.07 21.08 15.07
N ALA A 179 -5.00 22.08 14.18
CA ALA A 179 -5.31 23.46 14.49
C ALA A 179 -6.76 23.67 14.99
N GLY A 180 -7.70 22.85 14.51
CA GLY A 180 -9.11 22.92 14.89
C GLY A 180 -9.47 22.17 16.19
N VAL A 181 -8.50 21.58 16.88
CA VAL A 181 -8.75 20.78 18.09
C VAL A 181 -9.03 21.68 19.30
N ASP A 182 -9.99 21.32 20.14
CA ASP A 182 -10.17 21.91 21.47
C ASP A 182 -9.16 21.27 22.46
N TRP A 183 -8.09 21.99 22.75
CA TRP A 183 -7.00 21.50 23.60
C TRP A 183 -7.45 21.19 25.03
N ALA A 184 -8.38 21.97 25.59
CA ALA A 184 -8.85 21.80 26.95
C ALA A 184 -9.68 20.52 27.08
N ALA A 185 -10.58 20.29 26.12
CA ALA A 185 -11.34 19.04 26.04
C ALA A 185 -10.42 17.82 25.89
N GLN A 186 -9.39 17.91 25.03
CA GLN A 186 -8.45 16.80 24.84
C GLN A 186 -7.59 16.54 26.07
N GLN A 187 -7.19 17.59 26.79
CA GLN A 187 -6.43 17.44 28.04
C GLN A 187 -7.26 16.72 29.12
N ALA A 188 -8.56 17.00 29.19
CA ALA A 188 -9.46 16.35 30.14
C ALA A 188 -9.77 14.89 29.74
N ALA A 189 -9.89 14.60 28.44
CA ALA A 189 -10.31 13.28 27.94
C ALA A 189 -9.17 12.26 27.84
N ASN A 190 -7.93 12.70 27.56
CA ASN A 190 -6.83 11.79 27.24
C ASN A 190 -5.89 11.56 28.43
N PRO A 191 -5.46 10.31 28.68
CA PRO A 191 -4.47 10.03 29.71
C PRO A 191 -3.12 10.67 29.37
N ARG A 192 -2.38 11.03 30.42
CA ARG A 192 -1.01 11.55 30.32
C ARG A 192 -0.04 10.41 30.00
N CYS A 193 1.02 10.72 29.27
CA CYS A 193 2.10 9.79 28.95
C CYS A 193 3.46 10.48 29.03
N GLU A 194 4.52 9.70 29.25
CA GLU A 194 5.90 10.19 29.31
C GLU A 194 6.56 10.24 27.93
N ALA A 195 7.61 11.05 27.79
CA ALA A 195 8.40 11.14 26.55
C ALA A 195 8.91 9.77 26.06
N ALA A 196 9.29 8.88 26.99
CA ALA A 196 9.75 7.53 26.67
C ALA A 196 8.66 6.68 25.99
N ALA A 197 7.39 6.88 26.36
CA ALA A 197 6.27 6.17 25.76
C ALA A 197 6.05 6.61 24.29
N LEU A 198 6.26 7.90 23.99
CA LEU A 198 6.12 8.43 22.62
C LEU A 198 7.17 7.84 21.66
N ARG A 199 8.39 7.61 22.16
CA ARG A 199 9.52 7.07 21.38
C ARG A 199 9.43 5.57 21.15
N ARG A 200 8.56 4.86 21.89
CA ARG A 200 8.34 3.44 21.67
C ARG A 200 7.73 3.25 20.28
N ARG A 201 8.40 2.46 19.43
CA ARG A 201 7.80 2.00 18.18
C ARG A 201 6.54 1.21 18.49
N LEU A 202 5.51 1.40 17.66
CA LEU A 202 4.32 0.57 17.80
C LEU A 202 4.68 -0.87 17.43
N PRO A 203 4.36 -1.87 18.28
CA PRO A 203 4.44 -3.25 17.85
C PRO A 203 3.53 -3.44 16.64
N THR A 204 3.78 -4.46 15.82
CA THR A 204 2.81 -4.93 14.82
C THR A 204 1.51 -5.25 15.56
N GLN A 205 0.56 -4.32 15.52
CA GLN A 205 -0.63 -4.36 16.35
C GLN A 205 -1.76 -5.01 15.56
N THR A 206 -2.31 -6.10 16.09
CA THR A 206 -3.62 -6.56 15.64
C THR A 206 -4.66 -5.55 16.12
N TYR A 207 -5.40 -4.98 15.18
CA TYR A 207 -6.43 -3.99 15.49
C TYR A 207 -7.75 -4.67 15.87
N PRO A 208 -8.61 -4.02 16.68
CA PRO A 208 -9.91 -4.57 17.06
C PRO A 208 -10.75 -5.04 15.86
N ILE A 209 -10.73 -4.30 14.75
CA ILE A 209 -11.43 -4.70 13.52
C ILE A 209 -10.94 -6.04 12.93
N GLN A 210 -9.72 -6.46 13.26
CA GLN A 210 -9.17 -7.77 12.88
C GLN A 210 -9.40 -8.83 13.97
N SER A 211 -9.32 -8.49 15.25
CA SER A 211 -9.30 -9.50 16.32
C SER A 211 -10.65 -9.79 16.95
N GLU A 212 -11.58 -8.84 16.94
CA GLU A 212 -12.86 -9.03 17.61
C GLU A 212 -13.71 -10.08 16.87
N GLU A 213 -14.30 -11.01 17.63
CA GLU A 213 -15.19 -12.06 17.09
C GLU A 213 -16.48 -11.46 16.52
N ARG A 214 -16.94 -10.34 17.11
CA ARG A 214 -18.16 -9.64 16.71
C ARG A 214 -17.85 -8.22 16.27
N LEU A 215 -18.18 -7.91 15.03
CA LEU A 215 -18.08 -6.57 14.48
C LEU A 215 -19.20 -5.69 15.06
N ARG A 216 -18.91 -4.42 15.34
CA ARG A 216 -19.90 -3.49 15.90
C ARG A 216 -20.69 -2.85 14.76
N PRO A 217 -22.01 -3.09 14.66
CA PRO A 217 -22.82 -2.51 13.59
C PRO A 217 -22.91 -0.99 13.75
N GLY A 218 -22.82 -0.28 12.64
CA GLY A 218 -22.84 1.18 12.63
C GLY A 218 -22.06 1.79 11.48
N VAL A 219 -22.00 3.12 11.48
CA VAL A 219 -21.28 3.91 10.49
C VAL A 219 -19.96 4.39 11.07
N TYR A 220 -18.87 4.14 10.34
CA TYR A 220 -17.54 4.68 10.62
C TYR A 220 -17.34 5.95 9.77
N ASN A 221 -17.31 7.11 10.42
CA ASN A 221 -17.14 8.40 9.75
C ASN A 221 -15.69 8.66 9.35
N ASN A 222 -14.74 7.96 9.99
CA ASN A 222 -13.33 8.06 9.68
C ASN A 222 -12.64 6.69 9.83
N PHE A 223 -11.39 6.63 9.34
CA PHE A 223 -10.60 5.42 9.37
C PHE A 223 -10.28 4.90 10.80
N PHE A 224 -10.10 5.78 11.77
CA PHE A 224 -9.79 5.35 13.14
C PHE A 224 -10.98 4.65 13.79
N GLU A 225 -12.19 5.19 13.61
CA GLU A 225 -13.43 4.52 14.04
C GLU A 225 -13.53 3.11 13.47
N PHE A 226 -13.24 2.93 12.17
CA PHE A 226 -13.19 1.60 11.54
C PHE A 226 -12.11 0.73 12.17
N ARG A 227 -10.87 1.20 12.24
CA ARG A 227 -9.72 0.43 12.74
C ARG A 227 -9.94 -0.08 14.17
N TYR A 228 -10.54 0.74 15.02
CA TYR A 228 -10.84 0.40 16.41
C TYR A 228 -12.22 -0.26 16.61
N ASN A 229 -12.92 -0.62 15.52
CA ASN A 229 -14.26 -1.20 15.56
C ASN A 229 -15.23 -0.39 16.46
N ALA A 230 -15.15 0.94 16.37
CA ALA A 230 -15.88 1.88 17.22
C ALA A 230 -16.65 2.88 16.34
N PRO A 231 -17.83 2.50 15.83
CA PRO A 231 -18.60 3.36 14.92
C PRO A 231 -19.04 4.64 15.64
N GLY A 232 -18.78 5.81 15.03
CA GLY A 232 -19.23 7.10 15.56
C GLY A 232 -20.75 7.27 15.53
N ARG A 233 -21.44 6.48 14.69
CA ARG A 233 -22.90 6.31 14.72
C ARG A 233 -23.23 4.82 14.84
N PRO A 234 -23.31 4.28 16.07
CA PRO A 234 -23.72 2.89 16.26
C PRO A 234 -25.18 2.72 15.84
N GLY A 235 -25.52 1.57 15.24
CA GLY A 235 -26.90 1.30 14.84
C GLY A 235 -27.03 0.22 13.77
N ASN A 236 -28.27 -0.09 13.43
CA ASN A 236 -28.60 -1.08 12.41
C ASN A 236 -28.49 -0.45 11.02
N VAL A 237 -27.27 -0.41 10.49
CA VAL A 237 -27.03 -0.04 9.09
C VAL A 237 -27.42 -1.23 8.22
N GLN A 238 -28.19 -0.97 7.16
CA GLN A 238 -28.52 -1.93 6.12
C GLN A 238 -27.97 -1.46 4.79
N ALA A 239 -27.87 -2.39 3.84
CA ALA A 239 -27.24 -2.16 2.55
C ALA A 239 -28.11 -2.71 1.44
N ASP A 240 -28.57 -1.83 0.55
CA ASP A 240 -29.23 -2.26 -0.68
C ASP A 240 -28.19 -2.61 -1.72
N ALA A 241 -28.23 -3.87 -2.16
CA ALA A 241 -27.39 -4.36 -3.24
C ALA A 241 -27.78 -3.70 -4.56
N ARG A 242 -26.84 -3.03 -5.21
CA ARG A 242 -27.02 -2.61 -6.61
C ARG A 242 -26.74 -3.80 -7.52
N ALA A 243 -27.74 -4.19 -8.30
CA ALA A 243 -27.55 -5.18 -9.35
C ALA A 243 -26.70 -4.55 -10.45
N TYR A 244 -25.51 -5.10 -10.69
CA TYR A 244 -24.78 -4.81 -11.92
C TYR A 244 -25.38 -5.63 -13.06
N GLN A 245 -25.58 -4.97 -14.21
CA GLN A 245 -26.18 -5.60 -15.38
C GLN A 245 -25.23 -6.58 -16.09
N THR A 246 -23.93 -6.57 -15.78
CA THR A 246 -22.94 -7.38 -16.47
C THR A 246 -22.52 -8.60 -15.65
N ALA A 247 -22.32 -9.74 -16.34
CA ALA A 247 -21.97 -11.01 -15.71
C ALA A 247 -20.66 -10.94 -14.88
N GLU A 248 -19.73 -10.06 -15.25
CA GLU A 248 -18.45 -9.85 -14.55
C GLU A 248 -18.62 -9.36 -13.11
N TRP A 249 -19.75 -8.70 -12.81
CA TRP A 249 -20.06 -8.10 -11.52
C TRP A 249 -21.16 -8.83 -10.73
N GLN A 250 -21.64 -9.98 -11.24
CA GLN A 250 -22.64 -10.77 -10.53
C GLN A 250 -22.09 -11.24 -9.18
N GLY A 251 -22.82 -10.90 -8.10
CA GLY A 251 -22.46 -11.27 -6.73
C GLY A 251 -21.58 -10.28 -5.98
N LEU A 252 -20.95 -9.31 -6.67
CA LEU A 252 -20.04 -8.34 -6.06
C LEU A 252 -20.69 -6.96 -6.11
N ARG A 253 -21.36 -6.64 -5.01
CA ARG A 253 -22.35 -5.58 -4.94
C ARG A 253 -21.66 -4.29 -4.50
N ALA A 254 -21.67 -3.29 -5.37
CA ALA A 254 -21.70 -1.93 -4.85
C ALA A 254 -23.02 -1.78 -4.08
N VAL A 255 -22.94 -1.17 -2.91
CA VAL A 255 -24.10 -1.04 -2.04
C VAL A 255 -24.40 0.41 -1.72
N SER A 256 -25.69 0.67 -1.50
CA SER A 256 -26.17 1.93 -0.94
C SER A 256 -26.55 1.72 0.52
N PRO A 257 -25.73 2.19 1.47
CA PRO A 257 -26.07 2.05 2.88
C PRO A 257 -27.15 3.03 3.32
N PHE A 258 -28.01 2.58 4.22
CA PHE A 258 -29.00 3.40 4.91
C PHE A 258 -29.14 2.95 6.36
N MET A 259 -29.54 3.87 7.24
CA MET A 259 -29.94 3.59 8.61
C MET A 259 -31.45 3.63 8.73
N LEU A 260 -32.01 2.76 9.58
CA LEU A 260 -33.41 2.83 9.98
C LEU A 260 -33.55 3.77 11.18
N THR A 261 -34.41 4.78 11.08
CA THR A 261 -34.79 5.60 12.24
C THR A 261 -35.71 4.80 13.18
N PRO A 262 -35.92 5.24 14.44
CA PRO A 262 -36.90 4.61 15.33
C PRO A 262 -38.32 4.53 14.74
N GLU A 263 -38.66 5.44 13.84
CA GLU A 263 -39.93 5.50 13.11
C GLU A 263 -39.97 4.58 11.88
N GLY A 264 -38.87 3.86 11.60
CA GLY A 264 -38.74 2.96 10.45
C GLY A 264 -38.39 3.66 9.13
N GLN A 265 -37.98 4.93 9.16
CA GLN A 265 -37.60 5.65 7.94
C GLN A 265 -36.17 5.29 7.51
N HIS A 266 -35.95 5.19 6.19
CA HIS A 266 -34.62 4.95 5.63
C HIS A 266 -33.89 6.29 5.47
N VAL A 267 -32.76 6.45 6.18
CA VAL A 267 -31.87 7.61 6.04
C VAL A 267 -30.60 7.16 5.37
N ALA A 268 -30.32 7.69 4.18
CA ALA A 268 -29.12 7.36 3.43
C ALA A 268 -27.85 7.68 4.23
N VAL A 269 -26.88 6.77 4.20
CA VAL A 269 -25.56 6.97 4.80
C VAL A 269 -24.63 7.57 3.75
N GLU A 270 -24.68 8.88 3.66
CA GLU A 270 -23.80 9.64 2.78
C GLU A 270 -22.46 9.91 3.46
N GLN A 271 -21.40 9.90 2.65
CA GLN A 271 -20.05 10.32 3.01
C GLN A 271 -19.34 9.56 4.15
N ALA A 272 -19.86 8.42 4.60
CA ALA A 272 -19.13 7.57 5.54
C ALA A 272 -17.80 7.10 4.95
N TRP A 273 -16.81 6.89 5.81
CA TRP A 273 -15.57 6.23 5.41
C TRP A 273 -15.83 4.74 5.13
N GLY A 274 -16.65 4.11 5.97
CA GLY A 274 -17.13 2.75 5.82
C GLY A 274 -18.28 2.46 6.79
N PHE A 275 -18.83 1.26 6.75
CA PHE A 275 -19.87 0.83 7.69
C PHE A 275 -19.83 -0.69 7.93
N CYS A 276 -20.50 -1.12 9.00
CA CYS A 276 -20.75 -2.53 9.30
C CYS A 276 -22.26 -2.73 9.50
N ASP A 277 -22.84 -3.73 8.84
CA ASP A 277 -24.24 -4.15 9.02
C ASP A 277 -24.41 -5.21 10.13
N GLY A 278 -23.32 -5.50 10.86
CA GLY A 278 -23.25 -6.54 11.89
C GLY A 278 -22.77 -7.91 11.38
N GLN A 279 -22.71 -8.10 10.06
CA GLN A 279 -22.22 -9.33 9.43
C GLN A 279 -21.02 -9.07 8.52
N GLN A 280 -21.07 -8.00 7.74
CA GLN A 280 -20.12 -7.65 6.71
C GLN A 280 -19.57 -6.24 6.95
N LEU A 281 -18.34 -6.02 6.45
CA LEU A 281 -17.70 -4.72 6.45
C LEU A 281 -17.75 -4.15 5.04
N TYR A 282 -17.96 -2.84 4.95
CA TYR A 282 -17.96 -2.14 3.68
C TYR A 282 -17.13 -0.88 3.81
N ILE A 283 -16.43 -0.53 2.74
CA ILE A 283 -15.66 0.70 2.66
C ILE A 283 -16.11 1.54 1.48
N ARG A 284 -15.98 2.86 1.64
CA ARG A 284 -16.21 3.78 0.54
C ARG A 284 -15.02 3.78 -0.40
N PHE A 285 -15.29 3.68 -1.69
CA PHE A 285 -14.29 3.82 -2.75
C PHE A 285 -14.90 4.60 -3.92
N GLY A 286 -14.39 5.80 -4.18
CA GLY A 286 -15.05 6.74 -5.08
C GLY A 286 -16.43 7.17 -4.52
N ALA A 287 -17.47 6.96 -5.31
CA ALA A 287 -18.85 7.35 -4.96
C ALA A 287 -19.66 6.22 -4.30
N ASP A 288 -19.16 4.99 -4.33
CA ASP A 288 -19.90 3.80 -3.91
C ASP A 288 -19.22 3.10 -2.72
N TYR A 289 -19.92 2.12 -2.14
CA TYR A 289 -19.40 1.27 -1.08
C TYR A 289 -19.24 -0.17 -1.57
N TYR A 290 -18.16 -0.82 -1.15
CA TYR A 290 -17.79 -2.17 -1.59
C TYR A 290 -17.56 -3.07 -0.38
N LEU A 291 -17.95 -4.34 -0.53
CA LEU A 291 -17.70 -5.38 0.46
C LEU A 291 -16.20 -5.54 0.71
N LEU A 292 -15.81 -5.41 1.97
CA LEU A 292 -14.46 -5.57 2.47
C LEU A 292 -14.33 -6.96 3.11
N GLU A 293 -13.58 -7.83 2.45
CA GLU A 293 -13.29 -9.18 2.90
C GLU A 293 -12.00 -9.21 3.73
N LYS A 294 -12.06 -9.82 4.91
CA LYS A 294 -10.87 -10.13 5.69
C LYS A 294 -10.19 -11.39 5.13
N ARG A 295 -8.92 -11.28 4.72
CA ARG A 295 -8.08 -12.40 4.28
C ARG A 295 -6.79 -12.45 5.08
N GLY A 296 -6.78 -13.29 6.12
CA GLY A 296 -5.70 -13.33 7.09
C GLY A 296 -5.62 -12.02 7.88
N THR A 297 -4.48 -11.33 7.79
CA THR A 297 -4.26 -10.00 8.37
C THR A 297 -4.66 -8.86 7.43
N ALA A 298 -4.88 -9.13 6.15
CA ALA A 298 -5.24 -8.12 5.16
C ALA A 298 -6.75 -7.95 5.02
N PHE A 299 -7.17 -6.77 4.57
CA PHE A 299 -8.51 -6.53 4.08
C PHE A 299 -8.47 -6.26 2.59
N LEU A 300 -9.30 -6.97 1.83
CA LEU A 300 -9.40 -6.86 0.38
C LEU A 300 -10.81 -6.49 -0.03
N PHE A 301 -10.95 -5.77 -1.15
CA PHE A 301 -12.24 -5.54 -1.78
C PHE A 301 -12.07 -5.51 -3.30
N PHE A 302 -13.17 -5.63 -4.03
CA PHE A 302 -13.18 -5.55 -5.48
C PHE A 302 -13.98 -4.33 -5.92
N ALA A 303 -13.37 -3.47 -6.72
CA ALA A 303 -13.98 -2.25 -7.22
C ALA A 303 -13.53 -1.96 -8.66
N PRO A 304 -14.21 -1.06 -9.39
CA PRO A 304 -13.78 -0.64 -10.71
C PRO A 304 -12.34 -0.13 -10.69
N ALA A 305 -11.63 -0.27 -11.81
CA ALA A 305 -10.37 0.44 -12.01
C ALA A 305 -10.56 1.94 -11.77
N LEU A 306 -9.65 2.58 -11.02
CA LEU A 306 -9.67 4.05 -10.83
C LEU A 306 -9.38 4.84 -12.11
N TYR A 307 -9.08 4.16 -13.21
CA TYR A 307 -8.75 4.78 -14.48
C TYR A 307 -9.73 4.37 -15.57
N ASN A 308 -10.20 5.36 -16.31
CA ASN A 308 -10.91 5.13 -17.55
C ASN A 308 -9.93 4.51 -18.54
N ASN A 309 -10.05 3.22 -18.79
CA ASN A 309 -9.50 2.63 -19.98
C ASN A 309 -10.37 3.10 -21.14
N ASN A 310 -9.87 3.96 -22.03
CA ASN A 310 -10.65 4.46 -23.18
C ASN A 310 -11.20 3.33 -24.10
N ASN A 311 -10.80 2.07 -23.88
CA ASN A 311 -11.35 0.89 -24.53
C ASN A 311 -12.69 0.37 -23.96
N THR A 312 -13.22 0.90 -22.83
CA THR A 312 -14.53 0.46 -22.30
C THR A 312 -15.72 0.95 -23.11
N LEU A 313 -15.55 1.93 -24.00
CA LEU A 313 -16.63 2.38 -24.91
C LEU A 313 -16.96 1.36 -26.02
N LEU A 314 -16.11 0.35 -26.25
CA LEU A 314 -16.30 -0.66 -27.30
C LEU A 314 -16.86 -1.99 -26.78
N PHE A 315 -16.91 -2.19 -25.46
CA PHE A 315 -17.44 -3.41 -24.86
C PHE A 315 -18.45 -3.05 -23.78
N ASN A 316 -19.71 -3.48 -23.95
CA ASN A 316 -20.82 -3.35 -22.98
C ASN A 316 -20.57 -4.09 -21.64
N GLY A 317 -19.32 -4.44 -21.30
CA GLY A 317 -18.93 -5.24 -20.13
C GLY A 317 -18.82 -4.46 -18.81
N GLY A 318 -18.86 -3.13 -18.85
CA GLY A 318 -18.55 -2.30 -17.68
C GLY A 318 -17.04 -2.18 -17.44
N PRO A 319 -16.60 -1.39 -16.45
CA PRO A 319 -15.19 -1.24 -16.13
C PRO A 319 -14.61 -2.56 -15.61
N PRO A 320 -13.34 -2.89 -15.97
CA PRO A 320 -12.70 -4.11 -15.53
C PRO A 320 -12.60 -4.14 -13.99
N LYS A 321 -12.78 -5.34 -13.44
CA LYS A 321 -12.68 -5.59 -12.00
C LYS A 321 -11.22 -5.55 -11.53
N HIS A 322 -10.95 -4.77 -10.48
CA HIS A 322 -9.67 -4.78 -9.79
C HIS A 322 -9.83 -5.16 -8.33
N ALA A 323 -8.91 -6.00 -7.85
CA ALA A 323 -8.75 -6.25 -6.43
C ALA A 323 -7.98 -5.07 -5.82
N TYR A 324 -8.38 -4.66 -4.63
CA TYR A 324 -7.72 -3.62 -3.85
C TYR A 324 -7.45 -4.14 -2.45
N SER A 325 -6.39 -3.65 -1.81
CA SER A 325 -6.05 -3.93 -0.43
C SER A 325 -6.12 -2.67 0.42
N LEU A 326 -6.55 -2.80 1.67
CA LEU A 326 -6.62 -1.71 2.65
C LEU A 326 -5.48 -1.83 3.67
N ASN A 327 -4.65 -0.80 3.78
CA ASN A 327 -3.62 -0.67 4.81
C ASN A 327 -4.25 -0.21 6.13
N LEU A 328 -4.20 -1.06 7.17
CA LEU A 328 -4.76 -0.74 8.49
C LEU A 328 -3.93 0.22 9.36
N PHE A 329 -2.78 0.69 8.88
CA PHE A 329 -2.04 1.76 9.55
C PHE A 329 -2.51 3.16 9.13
N SER A 330 -2.87 3.31 7.85
CA SER A 330 -3.12 4.61 7.20
C SER A 330 -4.52 4.77 6.59
N GLY A 331 -5.21 3.67 6.32
CA GLY A 331 -6.45 3.65 5.56
C GLY A 331 -6.23 3.75 4.05
N LEU A 332 -4.99 3.61 3.56
CA LEU A 332 -4.69 3.64 2.13
C LEU A 332 -5.22 2.39 1.45
N THR A 333 -5.99 2.59 0.38
CA THR A 333 -6.42 1.52 -0.52
C THR A 333 -5.48 1.46 -1.70
N THR A 334 -4.89 0.31 -2.03
CA THR A 334 -3.99 0.18 -3.20
C THR A 334 -4.43 -0.96 -4.09
N ASN A 335 -4.06 -0.94 -5.38
CA ASN A 335 -4.28 -2.09 -6.25
C ASN A 335 -3.61 -3.31 -5.63
N TYR A 336 -4.40 -4.35 -5.40
CA TYR A 336 -3.88 -5.63 -4.97
C TYR A 336 -3.27 -6.32 -6.19
N ALA A 337 -1.96 -6.14 -6.39
CA ALA A 337 -1.22 -6.84 -7.43
C ALA A 337 -0.74 -8.23 -6.99
N GLY A 338 -1.51 -8.85 -6.08
CA GLY A 338 -1.19 -10.14 -5.50
C GLY A 338 -0.03 -10.07 -4.50
N PRO A 339 0.46 -11.23 -4.07
CA PRO A 339 1.69 -11.38 -3.30
C PRO A 339 2.88 -10.52 -3.73
N SER A 340 3.13 -10.52 -5.04
CA SER A 340 4.29 -9.91 -5.68
C SER A 340 4.19 -8.39 -5.77
N GLY A 341 2.97 -7.87 -5.61
CA GLY A 341 2.63 -6.50 -5.95
C GLY A 341 1.91 -5.77 -4.82
N LEU A 342 1.96 -6.30 -3.60
CA LEU A 342 1.83 -5.46 -2.43
C LEU A 342 2.98 -4.45 -2.45
N ILE A 343 2.75 -3.30 -3.07
CA ILE A 343 3.48 -2.08 -2.73
C ILE A 343 2.91 -1.63 -1.38
N SER A 344 3.04 -2.48 -0.35
CA SER A 344 2.74 -2.07 1.00
C SER A 344 3.90 -1.18 1.43
N LEU A 345 3.59 0.07 1.73
CA LEU A 345 4.54 1.11 2.10
C LEU A 345 5.32 0.78 3.38
N ASN A 346 4.89 -0.27 4.10
CA ASN A 346 5.62 -0.87 5.20
C ASN A 346 6.08 -2.28 4.77
N LYS A 347 7.39 -2.53 4.79
CA LYS A 347 7.99 -3.87 4.59
C LYS A 347 7.41 -4.90 5.58
N GLU A 348 6.96 -4.45 6.75
CA GLU A 348 6.20 -5.28 7.69
C GLU A 348 4.77 -5.47 7.21
N GLY A 349 4.45 -6.69 6.80
CA GLY A 349 3.13 -7.06 6.28
C GLY A 349 3.07 -7.15 4.76
N LEU A 350 4.20 -7.06 4.05
CA LEU A 350 4.25 -7.67 2.73
C LEU A 350 3.87 -9.14 2.92
N VAL A 351 2.88 -9.58 2.15
CA VAL A 351 2.49 -10.97 2.08
C VAL A 351 3.02 -11.44 0.75
N THR A 352 4.08 -12.22 0.70
CA THR A 352 4.34 -12.98 -0.53
C THR A 352 3.46 -14.23 -0.50
N HIS A 353 3.32 -14.91 -1.61
CA HIS A 353 2.59 -16.16 -1.66
C HIS A 353 3.47 -17.19 -2.33
N LEU A 354 3.40 -18.39 -1.78
CA LEU A 354 3.95 -19.59 -2.37
C LEU A 354 2.83 -20.21 -3.20
N MET A 355 2.96 -20.11 -4.52
CA MET A 355 2.06 -20.73 -5.47
C MET A 355 2.54 -22.15 -5.73
N VAL A 356 1.98 -23.10 -4.99
CA VAL A 356 2.35 -24.52 -5.07
C VAL A 356 1.41 -25.19 -6.05
N TYR A 357 1.93 -25.82 -7.10
CA TYR A 357 1.08 -26.40 -8.13
C TYR A 357 1.54 -27.80 -8.54
N ARG A 358 0.57 -28.59 -9.03
CA ARG A 358 0.79 -29.97 -9.46
C ARG A 358 0.24 -30.17 -10.87
N ARG A 359 1.09 -30.65 -11.78
CA ARG A 359 0.64 -31.00 -13.15
C ARG A 359 -0.36 -32.14 -13.13
N ARG A 360 -1.19 -32.21 -14.18
CA ARG A 360 -2.18 -33.27 -14.32
C ARG A 360 -1.50 -34.63 -14.42
N GLN A 361 -1.92 -35.55 -13.57
CA GLN A 361 -1.47 -36.93 -13.56
C GLN A 361 -2.70 -37.78 -13.35
N LYS A 362 -3.02 -38.62 -14.32
CA LYS A 362 -4.29 -39.34 -14.36
C LYS A 362 -4.50 -40.15 -13.07
N ASN A 363 -5.61 -39.90 -12.40
CA ASN A 363 -6.08 -40.61 -11.21
C ASN A 363 -5.15 -40.47 -10.00
N ALA A 364 -4.44 -39.35 -9.89
CA ALA A 364 -3.51 -39.17 -8.79
C ALA A 364 -4.25 -38.61 -7.55
N PRO A 365 -4.10 -39.22 -6.36
CA PRO A 365 -4.84 -38.80 -5.18
C PRO A 365 -4.43 -37.37 -4.75
N PRO A 366 -5.33 -36.59 -4.12
CA PRO A 366 -4.97 -35.33 -3.49
C PRO A 366 -3.82 -35.51 -2.49
N LEU A 367 -2.90 -34.55 -2.42
CA LEU A 367 -1.75 -34.60 -1.53
C LEU A 367 -1.85 -33.51 -0.47
N PRO A 368 -1.65 -33.82 0.82
CA PRO A 368 -1.63 -32.79 1.85
C PRO A 368 -0.45 -31.84 1.62
N VAL A 369 -0.67 -30.55 1.85
CA VAL A 369 0.35 -29.51 1.81
C VAL A 369 0.57 -29.00 3.22
N GLN A 370 1.83 -28.91 3.63
CA GLN A 370 2.23 -28.38 4.94
C GLN A 370 3.20 -27.22 4.77
N LEU A 371 3.05 -26.22 5.64
CA LEU A 371 3.93 -25.06 5.73
C LEU A 371 4.51 -25.02 7.14
N ASN A 372 5.83 -25.19 7.28
CA ASN A 372 6.52 -25.30 8.56
C ASN A 372 5.90 -26.37 9.50
N GLY A 373 5.51 -27.50 8.92
CA GLY A 373 4.87 -28.61 9.64
C GLY A 373 3.39 -28.39 9.99
N GLN A 374 2.81 -27.23 9.69
CA GLN A 374 1.38 -26.98 9.86
C GLN A 374 0.61 -27.31 8.60
N ALA A 375 -0.56 -27.93 8.73
CA ALA A 375 -1.43 -28.23 7.59
C ALA A 375 -1.90 -26.92 6.92
N ALA A 376 -1.66 -26.81 5.62
CA ALA A 376 -1.94 -25.62 4.83
C ALA A 376 -3.00 -25.84 3.75
N GLY A 377 -3.27 -27.09 3.36
CA GLY A 377 -4.33 -27.46 2.42
C GLY A 377 -4.10 -28.82 1.76
N GLU A 378 -4.78 -29.07 0.65
CA GLU A 378 -4.58 -30.25 -0.20
C GLU A 378 -4.36 -29.81 -1.65
N LEU A 379 -3.50 -30.54 -2.37
CA LEU A 379 -3.13 -30.28 -3.75
C LEU A 379 -3.57 -31.43 -4.66
N ARG A 380 -4.60 -31.15 -5.49
CA ARG A 380 -5.20 -32.12 -6.43
C ARG A 380 -4.42 -32.20 -7.74
N GLU A 381 -4.75 -33.18 -8.59
CA GLU A 381 -4.18 -33.24 -9.94
C GLU A 381 -4.60 -32.02 -10.79
N GLY A 382 -3.63 -31.35 -11.42
CA GLY A 382 -3.93 -30.19 -12.28
C GLY A 382 -4.41 -28.95 -11.52
N ASP A 383 -4.08 -28.85 -10.24
CA ASP A 383 -4.53 -27.81 -9.32
C ASP A 383 -3.34 -27.01 -8.74
N TYR A 384 -3.66 -25.90 -8.07
CA TYR A 384 -2.69 -25.07 -7.36
C TYR A 384 -3.24 -24.57 -6.01
N LEU A 385 -2.33 -24.35 -5.07
CA LEU A 385 -2.60 -23.77 -3.76
C LEU A 385 -1.82 -22.46 -3.62
N SER A 386 -2.48 -21.45 -3.07
CA SER A 386 -1.89 -20.13 -2.83
C SER A 386 -1.70 -19.94 -1.33
N LEU A 387 -0.45 -20.02 -0.88
CA LEU A 387 -0.11 -19.97 0.55
C LEU A 387 0.48 -18.60 0.91
N PRO A 388 -0.20 -17.76 1.72
CA PRO A 388 0.35 -16.48 2.14
C PRO A 388 1.54 -16.66 3.10
N TRP A 389 2.55 -15.81 2.96
CA TRP A 389 3.76 -15.80 3.78
C TRP A 389 4.19 -14.38 4.11
N HIS A 390 4.51 -14.12 5.38
CA HIS A 390 4.69 -12.75 5.90
C HIS A 390 6.14 -12.40 6.30
N ASP A 391 7.03 -13.38 6.44
CA ASP A 391 8.38 -13.17 6.97
C ASP A 391 9.44 -13.27 5.87
N GLY A 392 9.91 -12.11 5.38
CA GLY A 392 10.91 -12.04 4.30
C GLY A 392 12.31 -12.49 4.65
N ASN A 393 12.62 -12.66 5.93
CA ASN A 393 13.97 -13.03 6.35
C ASN A 393 14.04 -14.46 6.90
N GLN A 394 12.90 -15.14 7.04
CA GLN A 394 12.88 -16.52 7.50
C GLN A 394 12.73 -17.51 6.35
N PRO A 395 13.59 -18.54 6.31
CA PRO A 395 13.35 -19.67 5.42
C PRO A 395 12.05 -20.36 5.81
N VAL A 396 11.32 -20.82 4.80
CA VAL A 396 10.09 -21.59 4.95
C VAL A 396 10.34 -23.01 4.47
N ARG A 397 9.83 -23.98 5.23
CA ARG A 397 9.82 -25.39 4.87
C ARG A 397 8.43 -25.75 4.33
N LEU A 398 8.33 -25.90 3.02
CA LEU A 398 7.12 -26.32 2.32
C LEU A 398 7.19 -27.83 2.06
N CYS A 399 6.17 -28.59 2.45
CA CYS A 399 6.09 -30.01 2.15
C CYS A 399 4.80 -30.37 1.41
N VAL A 400 4.88 -31.32 0.49
CA VAL A 400 3.74 -31.89 -0.26
C VAL A 400 3.79 -33.42 -0.13
N GLY A 401 2.73 -34.02 0.40
CA GLY A 401 2.72 -35.42 0.80
C GLY A 401 3.62 -35.70 2.01
N THR A 402 4.10 -36.94 2.14
CA THR A 402 4.92 -37.39 3.27
C THR A 402 6.42 -37.21 3.07
N GLU A 403 6.88 -37.07 1.83
CA GLU A 403 8.31 -37.21 1.50
C GLU A 403 8.92 -36.01 0.76
N ALA A 404 8.12 -35.18 0.10
CA ALA A 404 8.66 -34.06 -0.68
C ALA A 404 8.62 -32.77 0.15
N CYS A 405 9.79 -32.29 0.57
CA CYS A 405 9.95 -31.00 1.24
C CYS A 405 10.97 -30.11 0.51
N LEU A 406 10.73 -28.80 0.54
CA LEU A 406 11.60 -27.76 0.01
C LEU A 406 11.77 -26.67 1.07
N GLU A 407 13.01 -26.39 1.45
CA GLU A 407 13.36 -25.20 2.22
C GLU A 407 13.74 -24.09 1.25
N LEU A 408 13.08 -22.94 1.36
CA LEU A 408 13.39 -21.76 0.54
C LEU A 408 13.24 -20.47 1.35
N THR A 409 13.93 -19.41 0.95
CA THR A 409 13.64 -18.05 1.46
C THR A 409 12.76 -17.36 0.41
N PRO A 410 11.48 -17.08 0.71
CA PRO A 410 10.56 -16.55 -0.29
C PRO A 410 10.99 -15.15 -0.75
N SER A 411 10.94 -14.92 -2.06
CA SER A 411 11.11 -13.59 -2.61
C SER A 411 9.86 -12.75 -2.35
N PHE A 412 10.07 -11.50 -1.95
CA PHE A 412 9.02 -10.50 -1.78
C PHE A 412 8.98 -9.51 -2.94
N SER A 413 9.94 -9.60 -3.86
CA SER A 413 9.96 -8.80 -5.09
C SER A 413 9.24 -9.48 -6.26
N GLU A 414 8.93 -10.78 -6.16
CA GLU A 414 8.21 -11.54 -7.17
C GLU A 414 7.38 -12.68 -6.54
N ALA A 415 6.42 -13.26 -7.29
CA ALA A 415 5.70 -14.45 -6.84
C ALA A 415 6.62 -15.67 -6.84
N ASN A 416 6.50 -16.50 -5.79
CA ASN A 416 7.25 -17.74 -5.67
C ASN A 416 6.40 -18.89 -6.22
N TYR A 417 6.85 -19.52 -7.30
CA TYR A 417 6.14 -20.66 -7.89
C TYR A 417 6.88 -21.95 -7.60
N ILE A 418 6.20 -22.92 -6.99
CA ILE A 418 6.78 -24.21 -6.62
C ILE A 418 6.02 -25.30 -7.35
N GLU A 419 6.74 -26.06 -8.17
CA GLU A 419 6.18 -27.21 -8.88
C GLU A 419 6.42 -28.49 -8.10
N TYR A 420 5.36 -29.27 -7.94
CA TYR A 420 5.45 -30.65 -7.47
C TYR A 420 5.57 -31.62 -8.65
N GLN A 421 6.70 -32.33 -8.72
CA GLN A 421 7.01 -33.35 -9.72
C GLN A 421 7.24 -34.71 -9.03
N PRO A 422 6.20 -35.55 -8.86
CA PRO A 422 6.38 -36.83 -8.19
C PRO A 422 7.28 -37.75 -9.01
N GLY A 423 8.18 -38.46 -8.32
CA GLY A 423 9.18 -39.35 -8.92
C GLY A 423 10.44 -38.62 -9.42
N ALA A 424 10.50 -37.30 -9.36
CA ALA A 424 11.74 -36.56 -9.60
C ALA A 424 12.66 -36.64 -8.37
N PRO A 425 14.00 -36.63 -8.55
CA PRO A 425 14.96 -36.61 -7.44
C PRO A 425 14.73 -35.44 -6.47
N ALA A 426 14.32 -34.29 -7.00
CA ALA A 426 13.78 -33.17 -6.25
C ALA A 426 12.30 -33.03 -6.58
N SER A 427 11.43 -33.65 -5.77
CA SER A 427 9.99 -33.67 -6.04
C SER A 427 9.31 -32.31 -5.86
N LEU A 428 9.97 -31.32 -5.25
CA LEU A 428 9.56 -29.93 -5.22
C LEU A 428 10.67 -29.04 -5.78
N GLN A 429 10.32 -28.14 -6.70
CA GLN A 429 11.28 -27.23 -7.34
C GLN A 429 10.71 -25.82 -7.43
N LEU A 430 11.52 -24.81 -7.08
CA LEU A 430 11.22 -23.41 -7.37
C LEU A 430 11.35 -23.16 -8.88
N VAL A 431 10.31 -22.60 -9.49
CA VAL A 431 10.19 -22.39 -10.93
C VAL A 431 10.27 -20.89 -11.24
N PRO A 432 10.91 -20.48 -12.36
CA PRO A 432 10.94 -19.07 -12.76
C PRO A 432 9.53 -18.45 -12.83
N ALA A 433 9.38 -17.21 -12.34
CA ALA A 433 8.08 -16.58 -12.16
C ALA A 433 7.23 -16.52 -13.44
N ARG A 434 7.84 -16.29 -14.61
CA ARG A 434 7.14 -16.27 -15.91
C ARG A 434 6.56 -17.63 -16.29
N GLU A 435 7.32 -18.70 -16.07
CA GLU A 435 6.88 -20.06 -16.36
C GLU A 435 5.79 -20.49 -15.38
N GLY A 436 6.03 -20.32 -14.08
CA GLY A 436 5.07 -20.67 -13.04
C GLY A 436 3.74 -19.93 -13.21
N LYS A 437 3.77 -18.63 -13.52
CA LYS A 437 2.58 -17.84 -13.83
C LYS A 437 1.79 -18.44 -14.99
N THR A 438 2.46 -18.83 -16.08
CA THR A 438 1.81 -19.43 -17.26
C THR A 438 1.12 -20.75 -16.91
N GLN A 439 1.74 -21.58 -16.07
CA GLN A 439 1.15 -22.84 -15.64
C GLN A 439 -0.06 -22.62 -14.73
N VAL A 440 0.06 -21.77 -13.71
CA VAL A 440 -1.04 -21.46 -12.78
C VAL A 440 -2.22 -20.81 -13.52
N THR A 441 -1.97 -19.89 -14.45
CA THR A 441 -3.03 -19.29 -15.28
C THR A 441 -3.75 -20.33 -16.13
N ARG A 442 -3.02 -21.32 -16.71
CA ARG A 442 -3.63 -22.42 -17.47
C ARG A 442 -4.51 -23.32 -16.59
N MET A 443 -4.17 -23.49 -15.32
CA MET A 443 -4.97 -24.24 -14.35
C MET A 443 -6.22 -23.47 -13.93
N ALA A 444 -6.10 -22.16 -13.69
CA ALA A 444 -7.21 -21.30 -13.26
C ALA A 444 -8.24 -21.00 -14.36
N GLY A 445 -7.88 -21.12 -15.64
CA GLY A 445 -8.78 -20.89 -16.79
C GLY A 445 -9.63 -22.11 -17.19
N ARG A 446 -9.71 -23.13 -16.34
CA ARG A 446 -10.52 -24.32 -16.50
C ARG A 446 -11.58 -24.35 -15.42
#